data_AF-A0A846FZL3-F1
#
_entry.id   AF-A0A846FZL3-F1
#
_cell.length_a   1.000
_cell.length_b   1.000
_cell.length_c   1.000
_cell.angle_alpha   90.00
_cell.angle_beta   90.00
_cell.angle_gamma   90.00
#
_symmetry.space_group_name_H-M   'P 1'
#
loop_
_entity.id
_entity.type
_entity.pdbx_description
1 polymer ?
#
loop_
_entity_poly.entity_id
_entity_poly.type
_entity_poly.pdbx_seq_one_letter_code
_entity_poly.pdbx_strand_id
1 'polypeptide(L)'
;MTQASVEKNTVLKRISDMIDQVMESKSIYQELDRDELIQTFSTLLDRVSPQVLLPLNDERLKKRVRRVMATELLWTTPNDLTPEEIEMFNTVVEGRWER
;
A
#
# COMPACT_ATOMS: atom_id res chain seq x y z
N MET A 1 16.87 -8.57 -19.76
CA MET A 1 16.03 -8.49 -18.53
C MET A 1 16.34 -9.71 -17.68
N THR A 2 16.52 -9.56 -16.37
CA THR A 2 16.79 -10.67 -15.44
C THR A 2 15.48 -11.19 -14.84
N GLN A 3 15.46 -12.44 -14.36
CA GLN A 3 14.29 -13.02 -13.70
C GLN A 3 13.80 -12.17 -12.52
N ALA A 4 14.72 -11.64 -11.71
CA ALA A 4 14.39 -10.73 -10.61
C ALA A 4 13.67 -9.45 -11.06
N SER A 5 14.04 -8.89 -12.24
CA SER A 5 13.38 -7.72 -12.82
C SER A 5 11.96 -8.05 -13.31
N VAL A 6 11.75 -9.26 -13.85
CA VAL A 6 10.40 -9.72 -14.26
C VAL A 6 9.50 -9.93 -13.05
N GLU A 7 10.01 -10.54 -11.99
CA GLU A 7 9.29 -10.76 -10.74
C GLU A 7 8.90 -9.42 -10.08
N LYS A 8 9.83 -8.45 -10.02
CA LYS A 8 9.57 -7.09 -9.53
C LYS A 8 8.44 -6.42 -10.31
N ASN A 9 8.52 -6.41 -11.64
CA ASN A 9 7.50 -5.77 -12.48
C ASN A 9 6.13 -6.43 -12.35
N THR A 10 6.09 -7.76 -12.17
CA THR A 10 4.84 -8.50 -11.97
C THR A 10 4.16 -8.13 -10.66
N VAL A 11 4.93 -8.06 -9.57
CA VAL A 11 4.42 -7.63 -8.26
C VAL A 11 4.01 -6.16 -8.30
N LEU A 12 4.82 -5.30 -8.91
CA LEU A 12 4.52 -3.86 -9.00
C LEU A 12 3.22 -3.61 -9.78
N LYS A 13 3.00 -4.32 -10.90
CA LYS A 13 1.73 -4.24 -11.65
C LYS A 13 0.53 -4.62 -10.77
N ARG A 14 0.60 -5.74 -10.05
CA ARG A 14 -0.47 -6.15 -9.12
C ARG A 14 -0.72 -5.11 -8.03
N ILE A 15 0.34 -4.49 -7.52
CA ILE A 15 0.23 -3.43 -6.51
C ILE A 15 -0.42 -2.17 -7.10
N SER A 16 -0.04 -1.75 -8.31
CA SER A 16 -0.67 -0.62 -8.99
C SER A 16 -2.18 -0.80 -9.14
N ASP A 17 -2.63 -1.98 -9.58
CA ASP A 17 -4.06 -2.29 -9.69
C ASP A 17 -4.77 -2.23 -8.31
N MET A 18 -4.07 -2.59 -7.23
CA MET A 18 -4.62 -2.52 -5.87
C MET A 18 -4.64 -1.10 -5.31
N ILE A 19 -3.68 -0.26 -5.66
CA ILE A 19 -3.68 1.17 -5.31
C ILE A 19 -4.95 1.80 -5.87
N ASP A 20 -5.23 1.56 -7.16
CA ASP A 20 -6.44 2.08 -7.83
C ASP A 20 -7.70 1.66 -7.08
N GLN A 21 -7.85 0.36 -6.80
CA GLN A 21 -9.00 -0.14 -6.04
C GLN A 21 -9.12 0.45 -4.62
N VAL A 22 -8.01 0.79 -3.96
CA VAL A 22 -8.04 1.36 -2.62
C VAL A 22 -8.42 2.84 -2.67
N MET A 23 -7.86 3.59 -3.63
CA MET A 23 -8.19 5.00 -3.87
C MET A 23 -9.67 5.19 -4.27
N GLU A 24 -10.21 4.29 -5.09
CA GLU A 24 -11.63 4.30 -5.46
C GLU A 24 -12.55 3.92 -4.28
N SER A 25 -12.05 3.15 -3.30
CA SER A 25 -12.88 2.62 -2.21
C SER A 25 -13.22 3.63 -1.12
N LYS A 26 -12.38 4.65 -0.90
CA LYS A 26 -12.58 5.70 0.12
C LYS A 26 -11.98 7.03 -0.34
N SER A 27 -12.75 8.11 -0.19
CA SER A 27 -12.35 9.48 -0.58
C SER A 27 -11.06 9.95 0.08
N ILE A 28 -10.79 9.52 1.31
CA ILE A 28 -9.58 9.86 2.08
C ILE A 28 -8.26 9.51 1.37
N TYR A 29 -8.27 8.51 0.49
CA TYR A 29 -7.08 8.13 -0.28
C TYR A 29 -6.96 8.89 -1.61
N GLN A 30 -7.95 9.71 -1.99
CA GLN A 30 -7.91 10.50 -3.23
C GLN A 30 -6.94 11.67 -3.14
N GLU A 31 -6.56 12.09 -1.93
CA GLU A 31 -5.56 13.14 -1.70
C GLU A 31 -4.12 12.65 -1.87
N LEU A 32 -3.90 11.33 -1.92
CA LEU A 32 -2.59 10.74 -2.17
C LEU A 32 -2.23 10.83 -3.65
N ASP A 33 -0.96 11.13 -3.95
CA ASP A 33 -0.44 11.03 -5.30
C ASP A 33 -0.19 9.56 -5.68
N ARG A 34 -0.91 9.09 -6.68
CA ARG A 34 -0.83 7.71 -7.17
C ARG A 34 0.57 7.35 -7.70
N ASP A 35 1.20 8.27 -8.43
CA ASP A 35 2.50 8.02 -9.04
C ASP A 35 3.60 8.02 -7.98
N GLU A 36 3.50 8.87 -6.95
CA GLU A 36 4.35 8.80 -5.75
C GLU A 36 4.18 7.47 -5.01
N LEU A 37 2.94 6.99 -4.82
CA LEU A 37 2.70 5.68 -4.22
C LEU A 37 3.37 4.55 -5.01
N ILE A 38 3.24 4.54 -6.34
CA ILE A 38 3.89 3.54 -7.20
C ILE A 38 5.42 3.61 -7.07
N GLN A 39 6.00 4.81 -7.00
CA GLN A 39 7.44 4.99 -6.78
C GLN A 39 7.87 4.49 -5.39
N THR A 40 7.09 4.76 -4.35
CA THR A 40 7.30 4.25 -3.00
C THR A 40 7.31 2.72 -2.98
N PHE A 41 6.32 2.07 -3.60
CA PHE A 41 6.30 0.60 -3.70
C PHE A 41 7.44 0.05 -4.56
N SER A 42 7.78 0.70 -5.67
CA SER A 42 8.94 0.31 -6.49
C SER A 42 10.24 0.32 -5.68
N THR A 43 10.42 1.35 -4.84
CA THR A 43 11.57 1.50 -3.93
C THR A 43 11.54 0.46 -2.81
N LEU A 44 10.37 0.14 -2.26
CA LEU A 44 10.21 -0.93 -1.26
C LEU A 44 10.58 -2.30 -1.84
N LEU A 45 10.24 -2.55 -3.11
CA LEU A 45 10.60 -3.79 -3.81
C LEU A 45 12.10 -3.91 -4.14
N ASP A 46 12.87 -2.82 -4.07
CA ASP A 46 14.33 -2.91 -4.11
C ASP A 46 14.93 -3.44 -2.80
N ARG A 47 14.16 -3.37 -1.70
CA ARG A 47 14.56 -3.84 -0.36
C ARG A 47 13.89 -5.14 0.03
N VAL A 48 12.71 -5.43 -0.51
CA VAL A 48 11.91 -6.62 -0.23
C VAL A 48 11.86 -7.49 -1.47
N SER A 49 12.26 -8.75 -1.33
CA SER A 49 12.20 -9.69 -2.44
C SER A 49 10.75 -9.85 -2.96
N PRO A 50 10.52 -9.66 -4.28
CA PRO A 50 9.23 -9.91 -4.90
C PRO A 50 8.69 -11.33 -4.65
N GLN A 51 9.58 -12.31 -4.44
CA GLN A 51 9.22 -13.72 -4.16
C GLN A 51 8.43 -13.91 -2.86
N VAL A 52 8.54 -12.97 -1.91
CA VAL A 52 7.75 -13.00 -0.67
C VAL A 52 6.31 -12.50 -0.91
N LEU A 53 6.10 -11.74 -1.99
CA LEU A 53 4.83 -11.10 -2.32
C LEU A 53 4.07 -11.85 -3.41
N LEU A 54 4.76 -12.47 -4.36
CA LEU A 54 4.15 -13.27 -5.43
C LEU A 54 3.15 -14.32 -4.93
N PRO A 55 3.44 -15.12 -3.87
CA PRO A 55 2.53 -16.16 -3.39
C PRO A 55 1.35 -15.62 -2.58
N LEU A 56 1.33 -14.32 -2.26
CA LEU A 56 0.22 -13.74 -1.54
C LEU A 56 -1.01 -13.69 -2.44
N ASN A 57 -2.15 -14.13 -1.89
CA ASN A 57 -3.44 -13.87 -2.50
C ASN A 57 -3.75 -12.36 -2.46
N ASP A 58 -4.73 -11.96 -3.27
CA ASP A 58 -5.05 -10.55 -3.46
C ASP A 58 -5.48 -9.88 -2.16
N GLU A 59 -6.26 -10.53 -1.31
CA GLU A 59 -6.67 -9.98 -0.01
C GLU A 59 -5.48 -9.68 0.91
N ARG A 60 -4.50 -10.59 1.00
CA ARG A 60 -3.30 -10.40 1.82
C ARG A 60 -2.38 -9.32 1.24
N LEU A 61 -2.26 -9.26 -0.09
CA LEU A 61 -1.45 -8.23 -0.75
C LEU A 61 -2.13 -6.86 -0.60
N LYS A 62 -3.44 -6.77 -0.82
CA LYS A 62 -4.26 -5.55 -0.63
C LYS A 62 -4.20 -5.04 0.80
N LYS A 63 -4.21 -5.93 1.81
CA LYS A 63 -4.01 -5.55 3.22
C LYS A 63 -2.63 -4.92 3.46
N ARG A 64 -1.58 -5.38 2.77
CA ARG A 64 -0.24 -4.76 2.84
C ARG A 64 -0.21 -3.42 2.12
N VAL A 65 -0.81 -3.32 0.94
CA VAL A 65 -0.90 -2.08 0.16
C VAL A 65 -1.60 -0.99 0.98
N ARG A 66 -2.77 -1.29 1.55
CA ARG A 66 -3.52 -0.37 2.43
C ARG A 66 -2.71 0.15 3.61
N ARG A 67 -1.84 -0.68 4.20
CA ARG A 67 -1.00 -0.26 5.33
C ARG A 67 0.05 0.77 4.92
N VAL A 68 0.68 0.57 3.77
CA VAL A 68 1.66 1.53 3.25
C VAL A 68 0.96 2.83 2.87
N MET A 69 -0.17 2.76 2.14
CA MET A 69 -0.96 3.96 1.80
C MET A 69 -1.45 4.72 3.04
N ALA A 70 -1.91 4.00 4.07
CA ALA A 70 -2.30 4.63 5.34
C ALA A 70 -1.10 5.29 6.03
N THR A 71 0.11 4.73 5.94
CA THR A 71 1.31 5.39 6.45
C THR A 71 1.59 6.66 5.65
N GLU A 72 1.63 6.60 4.31
CA GLU A 72 1.92 7.77 3.46
C GLU A 72 0.95 8.92 3.73
N LEU A 73 -0.34 8.62 3.92
CA LEU A 73 -1.35 9.61 4.31
C LEU A 73 -0.94 10.40 5.57
N LEU A 74 -0.36 9.74 6.57
CA LEU A 74 0.09 10.41 7.80
C LEU A 74 1.28 11.35 7.57
N TRP A 75 2.13 11.07 6.57
CA TRP A 75 3.29 11.91 6.25
C TRP A 75 2.93 13.05 5.29
N THR A 76 1.96 12.83 4.41
CA THR A 76 1.48 13.83 3.44
C THR A 76 0.50 14.81 4.06
N THR A 77 -0.23 14.42 5.12
CA THR A 77 -1.11 15.34 5.85
C THR A 77 -0.27 16.17 6.83
N PRO A 78 -0.12 17.48 6.63
CA PRO A 78 0.67 18.33 7.50
C PRO A 78 -0.09 18.55 8.82
N ASN A 79 0.24 17.76 9.84
CA ASN A 79 -0.09 17.96 11.26
C ASN A 79 -1.57 18.00 11.70
N ASP A 80 -2.56 17.98 10.80
CA ASP A 80 -3.99 17.95 11.15
C ASP A 80 -4.63 16.59 10.82
N LEU A 81 -4.13 15.52 11.43
CA LEU A 81 -4.84 14.26 11.39
C LEU A 81 -6.15 14.41 12.16
N THR A 82 -7.25 14.38 11.42
CA THR A 82 -8.59 14.33 11.99
C THR A 82 -8.76 13.06 12.82
N PRO A 83 -9.61 13.07 13.85
CA PRO A 83 -9.91 11.86 14.63
C PRO A 83 -10.29 10.64 13.78
N GLU A 84 -10.94 10.88 12.63
CA GLU A 84 -11.37 9.85 11.68
C GLU A 84 -10.18 9.19 10.94
N GLU A 85 -9.12 9.96 10.63
CA GLU A 85 -7.88 9.44 10.03
C GLU A 85 -7.07 8.59 11.01
N ILE A 86 -7.01 9.01 12.28
CA ILE A 86 -6.37 8.24 13.36
C ILE A 86 -7.16 6.94 13.61
N GLU A 87 -8.49 7.00 13.63
CA GLU A 87 -9.35 5.83 13.80
C GLU A 87 -9.21 4.85 12.64
N MET A 88 -8.99 5.33 11.40
CA MET A 88 -8.69 4.46 10.27
C MET A 88 -7.33 3.77 10.40
N PHE A 89 -6.29 4.49 10.83
CA PHE A 89 -5.00 3.88 11.13
C PHE A 89 -5.16 2.81 12.20
N ASN A 90 -5.83 3.13 13.30
CA ASN A 90 -6.15 2.18 14.37
C ASN A 90 -6.96 1.01 13.80
N THR A 91 -7.97 1.18 12.98
CA THR A 91 -8.72 0.05 12.40
C THR A 91 -7.85 -0.84 11.49
N VAL A 92 -6.97 -0.25 10.67
CA VAL A 92 -6.06 -0.99 9.77
C VAL A 92 -4.90 -1.66 10.55
N VAL A 93 -4.51 -1.09 11.70
CA VAL A 93 -3.43 -1.54 12.57
C VAL A 93 -3.90 -2.45 13.69
N GLU A 94 -4.93 -2.11 14.45
CA GLU A 94 -5.62 -2.89 15.50
C GLU A 94 -6.38 -4.09 14.96
N GLY A 95 -6.74 -4.11 13.67
CA GLY A 95 -7.07 -5.35 12.94
C GLY A 95 -5.91 -6.37 12.83
N ARG A 96 -4.93 -6.29 13.76
CA ARG A 96 -3.76 -7.16 13.98
C ARG A 96 -3.76 -7.88 15.33
N TRP A 97 -4.68 -7.64 16.28
CA TRP A 97 -4.64 -8.35 17.57
C TRP A 97 -5.67 -9.47 17.75
N GLU A 98 -6.75 -9.50 16.96
CA GLU A 98 -7.85 -10.44 17.21
C GLU A 98 -7.94 -11.67 16.29
N ARG A 99 -7.04 -11.89 15.31
CA ARG A 99 -7.00 -13.16 14.56
C ARG A 99 -5.62 -13.54 14.05
#